data_AF-A0A257LNG9-F1
#
_entry.id   AF-A0A257LNG9-F1
#
_cell.length_a   1.000
_cell.length_b   1.000
_cell.length_c   1.000
_cell.angle_alpha   90.00
_cell.angle_beta   90.00
_cell.angle_gamma   90.00
#
_symmetry.space_group_name_H-M   'P 1'
#
loop_
_entity.id
_entity.type
_entity.pdbx_description
1 polymer ?
#
loop_
_entity_poly.entity_id
_entity_poly.type
_entity_poly.pdbx_seq_one_letter_code
_entity_poly.pdbx_strand_id
1 'polypeptide(L)'
;LATTALAQGTTLIVAVGGDGTLNEIARQLVGTPAALGLIPCGSGNGLGRHLGVHGSLAHIFAVLRAGHVRTIDTGLADGHPFFTVAGLGFEAEVSARFNRRQQRGFINYLRTAARALRDSAPESYRIEHAGHRITVPAFTLAVANSDQYGNRARIAPGARVDDGQLDLTVVPPISALNAAPLVARLFSNR
;
A
#
# COMPACT_ATOMS: atom_id res chain seq x y z
N LEU A 1 17.33 -2.45 14.15
CA LEU A 1 17.32 -3.93 14.05
C LEU A 1 17.70 -4.39 12.65
N ALA A 2 16.94 -4.06 11.61
CA ALA A 2 17.24 -4.48 10.23
C ALA A 2 18.66 -4.06 9.77
N THR A 3 19.04 -2.79 9.98
CA THR A 3 20.38 -2.27 9.66
C THR A 3 21.50 -3.02 10.39
N THR A 4 21.28 -3.39 11.65
CA THR A 4 22.26 -4.18 12.43
C THR A 4 22.40 -5.59 11.86
N ALA A 5 21.29 -6.24 11.51
CA ALA A 5 21.31 -7.57 10.90
C ALA A 5 22.04 -7.55 9.55
N LEU A 6 21.82 -6.51 8.73
CA LEU A 6 22.55 -6.30 7.49
C LEU A 6 24.06 -6.17 7.71
N ALA A 7 24.47 -5.37 8.70
CA ALA A 7 25.89 -5.22 9.05
C ALA A 7 26.54 -6.52 9.53
N GLN A 8 25.74 -7.48 10.02
CA GLN A 8 26.18 -8.82 10.42
C GLN A 8 26.17 -9.84 9.27
N GLY A 9 25.91 -9.41 8.03
CA GLY A 9 25.87 -10.28 6.86
C GLY A 9 24.57 -11.09 6.72
N THR A 10 23.49 -10.69 7.40
CA THR A 10 22.20 -11.37 7.28
C THR A 10 21.61 -11.12 5.89
N THR A 11 21.34 -12.20 5.16
CA THR A 11 20.83 -12.16 3.78
C THR A 11 19.31 -12.36 3.69
N LEU A 12 18.64 -12.73 4.78
CA LEU A 12 17.19 -12.85 4.87
C LEU A 12 16.69 -12.17 6.15
N ILE A 13 15.84 -11.15 6.00
CA ILE A 13 15.16 -10.50 7.11
C ILE A 13 13.67 -10.77 6.99
N VAL A 14 13.08 -11.40 8.01
CA VAL A 14 11.65 -11.71 8.03
C VAL A 14 10.89 -10.65 8.83
N ALA A 15 10.00 -9.91 8.17
CA ALA A 15 9.10 -8.96 8.79
C ALA A 15 7.88 -9.69 9.37
N VAL A 16 7.71 -9.63 10.69
CA VAL A 16 6.56 -10.19 11.40
C VAL A 16 5.69 -9.04 11.89
N GLY A 17 4.56 -8.78 11.24
CA GLY A 17 3.73 -7.63 11.58
C GLY A 17 2.77 -7.19 10.47
N GLY A 18 2.32 -5.94 10.56
CA GLY A 18 1.48 -5.32 9.52
C GLY A 18 2.26 -4.50 8.51
N ASP A 19 1.54 -3.74 7.69
CA ASP A 19 2.12 -2.90 6.63
C ASP A 19 3.14 -1.87 7.15
N GLY A 20 2.94 -1.34 8.37
CA GLY A 20 3.88 -0.42 9.01
C GLY A 20 5.23 -1.08 9.34
N THR A 21 5.21 -2.26 9.96
CA THR A 21 6.42 -3.05 10.24
C THR A 21 7.15 -3.43 8.96
N LEU A 22 6.39 -3.82 7.94
CA LEU A 22 6.92 -4.10 6.61
C LEU A 22 7.63 -2.87 6.05
N ASN A 23 6.98 -1.71 6.00
CA ASN A 23 7.58 -0.49 5.46
C ASN A 23 8.83 -0.05 6.25
N GLU A 24 8.83 -0.22 7.57
CA GLU A 24 9.99 0.08 8.43
C GLU A 24 11.20 -0.80 8.12
N ILE A 25 10.99 -2.09 7.89
CA ILE A 25 12.07 -3.02 7.56
C ILE A 25 12.49 -2.84 6.10
N ALA A 26 11.54 -2.84 5.17
CA ALA A 26 11.78 -2.82 3.74
C ALA A 26 12.58 -1.58 3.31
N ARG A 27 12.33 -0.40 3.88
CA ARG A 27 13.09 0.82 3.57
C ARG A 27 14.60 0.68 3.85
N GLN A 28 14.98 -0.16 4.82
CA GLN A 28 16.39 -0.39 5.17
C GLN A 28 17.06 -1.40 4.23
N LEU A 29 16.25 -2.18 3.50
CA LEU A 29 16.72 -3.23 2.59
C LEU A 29 16.86 -2.75 1.15
N VAL A 30 16.31 -1.58 0.81
CA VAL A 30 16.40 -1.00 -0.54
C VAL A 30 17.87 -0.87 -0.96
N GLY A 31 18.19 -1.42 -2.13
CA GLY A 31 19.56 -1.39 -2.68
C GLY A 31 20.55 -2.37 -2.02
N THR A 32 20.09 -3.20 -1.08
CA THR A 32 20.91 -4.23 -0.43
C THR A 32 20.66 -5.60 -1.06
N PRO A 33 21.59 -6.56 -0.95
CA PRO A 33 21.37 -7.93 -1.45
C PRO A 33 20.46 -8.78 -0.54
N ALA A 34 19.97 -8.24 0.58
CA ALA A 34 19.16 -9.00 1.52
C ALA A 34 17.71 -9.13 1.04
N ALA A 35 17.16 -10.34 1.15
CA ALA A 35 15.77 -10.63 0.87
C ALA A 35 14.85 -10.28 2.05
N LEU A 36 13.66 -9.78 1.73
CA LEU A 36 12.58 -9.56 2.69
C LEU A 36 11.62 -10.75 2.71
N GLY A 37 11.53 -11.46 3.84
CA GLY A 37 10.46 -12.41 4.12
C GLY A 37 9.29 -11.74 4.82
N LEU A 38 8.07 -12.27 4.63
CA LEU A 38 6.86 -11.71 5.24
C LEU A 38 6.14 -12.76 6.09
N ILE A 39 5.79 -12.39 7.33
CA ILE A 39 4.77 -13.05 8.15
C ILE A 39 3.72 -11.98 8.47
N PRO A 40 2.66 -11.86 7.65
CA PRO A 40 1.69 -10.80 7.81
C PRO A 40 0.74 -11.08 8.97
N CYS A 41 0.78 -10.23 10.00
CA CYS A 41 -0.05 -10.28 11.20
C CYS A 41 -0.97 -9.06 11.34
N GLY A 42 -0.87 -8.11 10.42
CA GLY A 42 -1.64 -6.86 10.44
C GLY A 42 -3.06 -7.02 9.93
N SER A 43 -3.83 -5.93 10.03
CA SER A 43 -5.21 -5.90 9.54
C SER A 43 -5.33 -5.65 8.03
N GLY A 44 -4.31 -5.15 7.33
CA GLY A 44 -4.36 -4.83 5.89
C GLY A 44 -3.58 -5.84 5.06
N ASN A 45 -2.26 -5.85 5.28
CA ASN A 45 -1.26 -6.75 4.68
C ASN A 45 -1.26 -6.68 3.16
N GLY A 46 -1.26 -5.47 2.59
CA GLY A 46 -1.40 -5.22 1.16
C GLY A 46 -0.34 -5.94 0.32
N LEU A 47 0.94 -5.74 0.66
CA LEU A 47 2.03 -6.36 -0.09
C LEU A 47 2.01 -7.90 0.04
N GLY A 48 1.83 -8.41 1.26
CA GLY A 48 1.73 -9.87 1.47
C GLY A 48 0.61 -10.49 0.63
N ARG A 49 -0.55 -9.82 0.55
CA ARG A 49 -1.65 -10.27 -0.32
C ARG A 49 -1.31 -10.19 -1.80
N HIS A 50 -0.66 -9.13 -2.25
CA HIS A 50 -0.23 -8.98 -3.64
C HIS A 50 0.76 -10.08 -4.05
N LEU A 51 1.69 -10.41 -3.16
CA LEU A 51 2.71 -11.44 -3.37
C LEU A 51 2.22 -12.87 -3.14
N GLY A 52 0.95 -13.08 -2.75
CA GLY A 52 0.42 -14.41 -2.41
C GLY A 52 0.91 -14.96 -1.06
N VAL A 53 1.56 -14.13 -0.24
CA VAL A 53 2.02 -14.46 1.12
C VAL A 53 0.95 -14.03 2.11
N HIS A 54 -0.10 -14.84 2.26
CA HIS A 54 -1.19 -14.57 3.21
C HIS A 54 -1.94 -15.86 3.57
N GLY A 55 -2.84 -15.79 4.56
CA GLY A 55 -3.68 -16.93 4.95
C GLY A 55 -3.12 -17.68 6.15
N SER A 56 -3.06 -19.02 6.09
CA SER A 56 -2.60 -19.84 7.22
C SER A 56 -1.10 -19.70 7.45
N LEU A 57 -0.66 -19.85 8.70
CA LEU A 57 0.77 -19.88 9.04
C LEU A 57 1.50 -21.00 8.29
N ALA A 58 0.85 -22.15 8.09
CA ALA A 58 1.41 -23.26 7.33
C ALA A 58 1.76 -22.85 5.89
N HIS A 59 0.86 -22.11 5.21
CA HIS A 59 1.12 -21.58 3.86
C HIS A 59 2.27 -20.57 3.88
N ILE A 60 2.25 -19.62 4.81
CA ILE A 60 3.29 -18.59 4.93
C ILE A 60 4.67 -19.23 5.14
N PHE A 61 4.78 -20.21 6.06
CA PHE A 61 6.03 -20.94 6.28
C PHE A 61 6.43 -21.81 5.09
N ALA A 62 5.48 -22.36 4.33
CA ALA A 62 5.78 -23.07 3.10
C ALA A 62 6.41 -22.14 2.06
N VAL A 63 5.86 -20.94 1.87
CA VAL A 63 6.43 -19.93 0.95
C VAL A 63 7.83 -19.51 1.40
N LEU A 64 8.02 -19.20 2.68
CA LEU A 64 9.34 -18.83 3.23
C LEU A 64 10.37 -19.94 3.03
N ARG A 65 9.98 -21.21 3.25
CA ARG A 65 10.86 -22.37 3.06
C ARG A 65 11.19 -22.64 1.59
N ALA A 66 10.25 -22.35 0.68
CA ALA A 66 10.48 -22.52 -0.75
C ALA A 66 11.55 -21.57 -1.29
N GLY A 67 11.82 -20.44 -0.61
CA GLY A 67 12.99 -19.60 -0.88
C GLY A 67 13.00 -18.91 -2.25
N HIS A 68 11.86 -18.77 -2.91
CA HIS A 68 11.77 -18.08 -4.20
C HIS A 68 11.89 -16.57 -3.97
N VAL A 69 13.02 -16.00 -4.40
CA VAL A 69 13.28 -14.56 -4.30
C VAL A 69 12.89 -13.89 -5.62
N ARG A 70 12.22 -12.74 -5.50
CA ARG A 70 11.87 -11.85 -6.60
C ARG A 70 12.31 -10.44 -6.26
N THR A 71 12.91 -9.76 -7.24
CA THR A 71 13.14 -8.32 -7.14
C THR A 71 11.82 -7.60 -7.36
N ILE A 72 11.55 -6.56 -6.58
CA ILE A 72 10.38 -5.70 -6.76
C ILE A 72 10.82 -4.24 -6.82
N ASP A 73 10.07 -3.44 -7.57
CA ASP A 73 10.23 -2.01 -7.70
C ASP A 73 9.90 -1.32 -6.37
N THR A 74 10.50 -0.14 -6.18
CA THR A 74 10.28 0.73 -5.02
C THR A 74 9.86 2.10 -5.51
N GLY A 75 8.66 2.53 -5.11
CA GLY A 75 8.19 3.88 -5.37
C GLY A 75 8.82 4.88 -4.40
N LEU A 76 8.99 6.11 -4.86
CA LEU A 76 9.45 7.23 -4.02
C LEU A 76 8.39 8.33 -3.99
N ALA A 77 8.03 8.77 -2.80
CA ALA A 77 7.20 9.97 -2.58
C ALA A 77 8.03 10.97 -1.76
N ASP A 78 8.41 12.10 -2.37
CA ASP A 78 9.33 13.08 -1.77
C ASP A 78 10.61 12.46 -1.19
N GLY A 79 11.16 11.46 -1.91
CA GLY A 79 12.35 10.71 -1.48
C GLY A 79 12.08 9.63 -0.42
N HIS A 80 10.84 9.49 0.07
CA HIS A 80 10.45 8.42 0.99
C HIS A 80 10.01 7.15 0.24
N PRO A 81 10.63 5.99 0.52
CA PRO A 81 10.25 4.73 -0.09
C PRO A 81 8.84 4.25 0.30
N PHE A 82 8.08 3.81 -0.70
CA PHE A 82 6.84 3.05 -0.52
C PHE A 82 6.84 1.78 -1.39
N PHE A 83 6.11 0.76 -0.93
CA PHE A 83 6.15 -0.58 -1.54
C PHE A 83 4.79 -1.06 -2.04
N THR A 84 3.71 -0.42 -1.60
CA THR A 84 2.33 -0.78 -1.98
C THR A 84 1.65 0.37 -2.71
N VAL A 85 1.19 1.38 -1.99
CA VAL A 85 0.46 2.53 -2.52
C VAL A 85 0.82 3.76 -1.72
N ALA A 86 1.05 4.88 -2.41
CA ALA A 86 1.12 6.22 -1.83
C ALA A 86 -0.15 6.99 -2.23
N GLY A 87 -0.94 7.41 -1.24
CA GLY A 87 -2.17 8.19 -1.46
C GLY A 87 -1.97 9.68 -1.20
N LEU A 88 -2.71 10.51 -1.92
CA LEU A 88 -2.81 11.96 -1.70
C LEU A 88 -4.27 12.38 -1.51
N GLY A 89 -4.48 13.48 -0.79
CA GLY A 89 -5.82 14.01 -0.48
C GLY A 89 -6.53 13.16 0.57
N PHE A 90 -7.76 12.74 0.27
CA PHE A 90 -8.62 12.03 1.22
C PHE A 90 -7.98 10.77 1.83
N GLU A 91 -7.29 9.95 1.04
CA GLU A 91 -6.62 8.74 1.56
C GLU A 91 -5.59 9.09 2.63
N ALA A 92 -4.73 10.07 2.37
CA ALA A 92 -3.71 10.52 3.30
C ALA A 92 -4.33 11.03 4.61
N GLU A 93 -5.44 11.77 4.52
CA GLU A 93 -6.18 12.23 5.68
C GLU A 93 -6.76 11.07 6.50
N VAL A 94 -7.41 10.10 5.85
CA VAL A 94 -7.95 8.91 6.52
C VAL A 94 -6.85 8.12 7.21
N SER A 95 -5.72 7.91 6.53
CA SER A 95 -4.56 7.23 7.08
C SER A 95 -3.96 7.96 8.28
N ALA A 96 -3.83 9.29 8.22
CA ALA A 96 -3.40 10.11 9.36
C ALA A 96 -4.35 10.02 10.56
N ARG A 97 -5.67 10.13 10.32
CA ARG A 97 -6.70 9.99 11.37
C ARG A 97 -6.70 8.58 11.97
N PHE A 98 -6.55 7.54 11.15
CA PHE A 98 -6.57 6.14 11.57
C PHE A 98 -5.32 5.76 12.37
N ASN A 99 -4.15 6.27 12.00
CA ASN A 99 -2.90 6.02 12.71
C ASN A 99 -2.88 6.59 14.14
N ARG A 100 -3.69 7.61 14.42
CA ARG A 100 -3.88 8.17 15.77
C ARG A 100 -4.84 7.34 16.65
N ARG A 101 -5.53 6.33 16.10
CA ARG A 101 -6.48 5.49 16.85
C ARG A 101 -5.75 4.28 17.45
N GLN A 102 -6.10 3.94 18.69
CA GLN A 102 -5.65 2.70 19.33
C GLN A 102 -6.36 1.46 18.73
N GLN A 103 -7.64 1.59 18.36
CA GLN A 103 -8.42 0.50 17.80
C GLN A 103 -8.09 0.29 16.32
N ARG A 104 -7.51 -0.87 16.01
CA ARG A 104 -7.19 -1.29 14.64
C ARG A 104 -8.36 -2.05 13.99
N GLY A 105 -8.20 -2.42 12.72
CA GLY A 105 -9.15 -3.25 11.98
C GLY A 105 -9.98 -2.52 10.93
N PHE A 106 -10.49 -3.30 9.97
CA PHE A 106 -11.17 -2.82 8.76
C PHE A 106 -12.43 -1.98 9.05
N ILE A 107 -13.26 -2.39 10.00
CA ILE A 107 -14.49 -1.65 10.38
C ILE A 107 -14.16 -0.26 10.92
N ASN A 108 -13.11 -0.16 11.75
CA ASN A 108 -12.67 1.11 12.32
C ASN A 108 -12.06 2.03 11.26
N TYR A 109 -11.39 1.45 10.26
CA TYR A 109 -10.91 2.18 9.09
C TYR A 109 -12.08 2.77 8.30
N LEU A 110 -13.10 1.95 7.95
CA LEU A 110 -14.30 2.43 7.25
C LEU A 110 -15.05 3.53 8.02
N ARG A 111 -15.17 3.41 9.34
CA ARG A 111 -15.77 4.47 10.18
C ARG A 111 -14.96 5.76 10.15
N THR A 112 -13.64 5.65 10.11
CA THR A 112 -12.74 6.82 10.02
C THR A 112 -12.89 7.48 8.64
N ALA A 113 -12.92 6.70 7.57
CA ALA A 113 -13.17 7.17 6.21
C ALA A 113 -14.52 7.87 6.08
N ALA A 114 -15.61 7.25 6.55
CA ALA A 114 -16.95 7.85 6.48
C ALA A 114 -17.06 9.19 7.23
N ARG A 115 -16.30 9.35 8.33
CA ARG A 115 -16.26 10.63 9.06
C ARG A 115 -15.47 11.69 8.30
N ALA A 116 -14.29 11.33 7.78
CA ALA A 116 -13.48 12.24 6.97
C ALA A 116 -14.21 12.68 5.71
N LEU A 117 -15.05 11.82 5.12
CA LEU A 117 -15.78 12.11 3.89
C LEU A 117 -16.72 13.32 4.03
N ARG A 118 -17.22 13.57 5.25
CA ARG A 118 -18.08 14.73 5.53
C ARG A 118 -17.32 16.04 5.59
N ASP A 119 -16.02 15.98 5.90
CA ASP A 119 -15.16 17.14 6.07
C ASP A 119 -14.31 17.41 4.82
N SER A 120 -14.21 16.42 3.91
CA SER A 120 -13.34 16.47 2.74
C SER A 120 -13.93 17.32 1.61
N ALA A 121 -13.10 18.17 1.02
CA ALA A 121 -13.38 18.88 -0.22
C ALA A 121 -12.47 18.35 -1.34
N PRO A 122 -12.93 18.31 -2.60
CA PRO A 122 -12.06 17.97 -3.72
C PRO A 122 -10.94 19.01 -3.88
N GLU A 123 -9.74 18.53 -4.18
CA GLU A 123 -8.59 19.36 -4.47
C GLU A 123 -8.23 19.28 -5.95
N SER A 124 -7.58 20.32 -6.47
CA SER A 124 -7.05 20.31 -7.84
C SER A 124 -5.61 19.84 -7.84
N TYR A 125 -5.35 18.74 -8.55
CA TYR A 125 -4.03 18.16 -8.68
C TYR A 125 -3.45 18.44 -10.06
N ARG A 126 -2.15 18.73 -10.08
CA ARG A 126 -1.36 18.83 -11.29
C ARG A 126 -0.51 17.57 -11.39
N ILE A 127 -0.72 16.81 -12.45
CA ILE A 127 -0.03 15.55 -12.71
C ILE A 127 0.85 15.76 -13.93
N GLU A 128 2.12 15.39 -13.81
CA GLU A 128 3.09 15.45 -14.88
C GLU A 128 3.77 14.08 -15.04
N HIS A 129 3.79 13.55 -16.26
CA HIS A 129 4.42 12.27 -16.57
C HIS A 129 4.89 12.25 -18.02
N ALA A 130 6.16 11.90 -18.25
CA ALA A 130 6.76 11.79 -19.59
C ALA A 130 6.50 13.03 -20.50
N GLY A 131 6.57 14.24 -19.93
CA GLY A 131 6.32 15.49 -20.64
C GLY A 131 4.84 15.84 -20.88
N HIS A 132 3.90 14.95 -20.50
CA HIS A 132 2.47 15.25 -20.48
C HIS A 132 2.07 15.86 -19.15
N ARG A 133 1.26 16.91 -19.19
CA ARG A 133 0.77 17.59 -18.00
C ARG A 133 -0.74 17.77 -18.05
N ILE A 134 -1.41 17.33 -17.00
CA ILE A 134 -2.85 17.51 -16.82
C ILE A 134 -3.12 18.18 -15.48
N THR A 135 -4.20 18.96 -15.41
CA THR A 135 -4.73 19.48 -14.14
C THR A 135 -6.15 18.96 -14.00
N VAL A 136 -6.43 18.23 -12.92
CA VAL A 136 -7.72 17.57 -12.70
C VAL A 136 -8.19 17.80 -11.26
N PRO A 137 -9.49 18.06 -11.04
CA PRO A 137 -10.05 17.94 -9.71
C PRO A 137 -10.11 16.45 -9.34
N ALA A 138 -9.64 16.10 -8.16
CA ALA A 138 -9.73 14.74 -7.65
C ALA A 138 -10.13 14.73 -6.19
N PHE A 139 -10.84 13.68 -5.81
CA PHE A 139 -11.13 13.38 -4.42
C PHE A 139 -9.90 12.78 -3.72
N THR A 140 -9.21 11.89 -4.41
CA THR A 140 -7.93 11.32 -3.97
C THR A 140 -7.14 10.84 -5.19
N LEU A 141 -5.82 10.86 -5.07
CA LEU A 141 -4.92 10.21 -5.99
C LEU A 141 -4.26 9.04 -5.29
N ALA A 142 -4.05 7.94 -6.00
CA ALA A 142 -3.29 6.81 -5.51
C ALA A 142 -2.22 6.43 -6.53
N VAL A 143 -0.96 6.46 -6.12
CA VAL A 143 0.18 5.98 -6.90
C VAL A 143 0.54 4.60 -6.37
N ALA A 144 0.33 3.58 -7.18
CA ALA A 144 0.41 2.19 -6.78
C ALA A 144 1.63 1.49 -7.40
N ASN A 145 2.39 0.83 -6.54
CA ASN A 145 3.39 -0.17 -6.92
C ASN A 145 2.76 -1.58 -6.91
N SER A 146 1.74 -1.79 -6.08
CA SER A 146 0.97 -3.03 -5.98
C SER A 146 -0.52 -2.78 -6.17
N ASP A 147 -1.25 -3.78 -6.63
CA ASP A 147 -2.67 -3.67 -6.98
C ASP A 147 -3.64 -3.30 -5.84
N GLN A 148 -3.24 -3.44 -4.57
CA GLN A 148 -4.16 -3.35 -3.44
C GLN A 148 -3.63 -2.56 -2.25
N TYR A 149 -4.55 -1.87 -1.57
CA TYR A 149 -4.31 -1.27 -0.26
C TYR A 149 -4.12 -2.33 0.84
N GLY A 150 -4.75 -3.50 0.67
CA GLY A 150 -4.91 -4.52 1.70
C GLY A 150 -6.38 -4.90 1.87
N ASN A 151 -6.67 -5.92 2.68
CA ASN A 151 -8.04 -6.42 2.87
C ASN A 151 -8.79 -6.80 1.57
N ARG A 152 -8.09 -7.15 0.48
CA ARG A 152 -8.67 -7.37 -0.85
C ARG A 152 -9.24 -6.12 -1.53
N ALA A 153 -9.02 -4.93 -0.96
CA ALA A 153 -9.37 -3.66 -1.58
C ALA A 153 -8.30 -3.28 -2.61
N ARG A 154 -8.64 -3.39 -3.88
CA ARG A 154 -7.77 -3.16 -5.04
C ARG A 154 -8.00 -1.77 -5.60
N ILE A 155 -6.95 -0.95 -5.63
CA ILE A 155 -7.03 0.43 -6.14
C ILE A 155 -6.56 0.54 -7.58
N ALA A 156 -5.55 -0.25 -7.95
CA ALA A 156 -4.99 -0.30 -9.28
C ALA A 156 -4.99 -1.75 -9.78
N PRO A 157 -6.16 -2.28 -10.21
CA PRO A 157 -6.22 -3.62 -10.77
C PRO A 157 -5.27 -3.75 -11.96
N GLY A 158 -4.35 -4.71 -11.90
CA GLY A 158 -3.34 -4.93 -12.94
C GLY A 158 -1.95 -4.39 -12.63
N ALA A 159 -1.80 -3.57 -11.58
CA ALA A 159 -0.49 -3.08 -11.15
C ALA A 159 0.45 -4.22 -10.81
N ARG A 160 1.72 -4.09 -11.21
CA ARG A 160 2.76 -5.08 -11.02
C ARG A 160 3.93 -4.43 -10.31
N VAL A 161 4.43 -5.08 -9.27
CA VAL A 161 5.58 -4.59 -8.50
C VAL A 161 6.93 -4.86 -9.19
N ASP A 162 6.97 -5.26 -10.46
CA ASP A 162 8.20 -5.74 -11.13
C ASP A 162 8.28 -5.39 -12.63
N ASP A 163 7.56 -4.36 -13.05
CA ASP A 163 7.52 -3.93 -14.46
C ASP A 163 8.15 -2.55 -14.72
N GLY A 164 8.77 -1.96 -13.69
CA GLY A 164 9.44 -0.67 -13.74
C GLY A 164 8.47 0.53 -13.81
N GLN A 165 7.17 0.32 -13.54
CA GLN A 165 6.15 1.35 -13.61
C GLN A 165 5.41 1.54 -12.28
N LEU A 166 4.78 2.70 -12.14
CA LEU A 166 3.83 2.99 -11.07
C LEU A 166 2.49 3.32 -11.70
N ASP A 167 1.41 2.78 -11.13
CA ASP A 167 0.05 2.99 -11.61
C ASP A 167 -0.61 4.16 -10.89
N LEU A 168 -1.01 5.19 -11.64
CA LEU A 168 -1.75 6.31 -11.10
C LEU A 168 -3.26 6.10 -11.24
N THR A 169 -3.95 6.03 -10.11
CA THR A 169 -5.42 6.05 -10.05
C THR A 169 -5.91 7.41 -9.60
N VAL A 170 -6.73 8.06 -10.44
CA VAL A 170 -7.41 9.33 -10.13
C VAL A 170 -8.84 9.03 -9.75
N VAL A 171 -9.21 9.30 -8.49
CA VAL A 171 -10.61 9.19 -8.07
C VAL A 171 -11.26 10.57 -8.24
N PRO A 172 -12.25 10.73 -9.12
CA PRO A 172 -12.91 12.03 -9.32
C PRO A 172 -13.63 12.47 -8.05
N PRO A 173 -14.01 13.76 -7.93
CA PRO A 173 -14.82 14.26 -6.82
C PRO A 173 -16.01 13.35 -6.52
N ILE A 174 -16.12 12.89 -5.28
CA ILE A 174 -17.22 12.00 -4.86
C ILE A 174 -18.17 12.74 -3.93
N SER A 175 -19.45 12.40 -4.01
CA SER A 175 -20.47 12.79 -3.04
C SER A 175 -20.84 11.61 -2.16
N ALA A 176 -21.54 11.86 -1.04
CA ALA A 176 -22.04 10.80 -0.18
C ALA A 176 -22.92 9.76 -0.92
N LEU A 177 -23.62 10.19 -1.98
CA LEU A 177 -24.47 9.33 -2.81
C LEU A 177 -23.65 8.34 -3.66
N ASN A 178 -22.45 8.74 -4.10
CA ASN A 178 -21.64 7.96 -5.03
C ASN A 178 -20.49 7.21 -4.34
N ALA A 179 -20.30 7.41 -3.04
CA ALA A 179 -19.23 6.78 -2.27
C ALA A 179 -19.39 5.25 -2.17
N ALA A 180 -20.61 4.75 -1.92
CA ALA A 180 -20.83 3.31 -1.73
C ALA A 180 -20.52 2.47 -2.99
N PRO A 181 -20.98 2.85 -4.21
CA PRO A 181 -20.58 2.17 -5.44
C PRO A 181 -19.07 2.17 -5.68
N LEU A 182 -18.37 3.25 -5.36
CA LEU A 182 -16.91 3.33 -5.53
C LEU A 182 -16.17 2.42 -4.54
N VAL A 183 -16.62 2.37 -3.28
CA VAL A 183 -16.08 1.41 -2.31
C VAL A 183 -16.32 -0.02 -2.78
N ALA A 184 -17.50 -0.33 -3.33
CA ALA A 184 -17.77 -1.66 -3.87
C ALA A 184 -16.85 -2.02 -5.03
N ARG A 185 -16.47 -1.05 -5.88
CA ARG A 185 -15.53 -1.27 -6.99
C ARG A 185 -14.18 -1.79 -6.53
N LEU A 186 -13.65 -1.26 -5.42
CA LEU A 186 -12.39 -1.71 -4.82
C LEU A 186 -12.37 -3.22 -4.52
N PHE A 187 -13.53 -3.83 -4.28
CA PHE A 187 -13.65 -5.27 -4.01
C PHE A 187 -14.10 -6.10 -5.22
N SER A 188 -14.41 -5.45 -6.34
CA SER A 188 -14.97 -6.10 -7.54
C SER A 188 -13.94 -6.41 -8.63
N ASN A 189 -12.65 -6.09 -8.40
CA ASN A 189 -11.57 -6.29 -9.36
C ASN A 189 -11.77 -5.49 -10.68
N ARG A 190 -12.43 -4.31 -10.59
CA ARG A 190 -12.80 -3.40 -11.69
C ARG A 190 -12.56 -1.94 -11.31
#